data_AF-A0A1F8M2I6-F1
#
_entry.id   AF-A0A1F8M2I6-F1
#
_cell.length_a   1.000
_cell.length_b   1.000
_cell.length_c   1.000
_cell.angle_alpha   90.00
_cell.angle_beta   90.00
_cell.angle_gamma   90.00
#
_symmetry.space_group_name_H-M   'P 1'
#
loop_
_entity.id
_entity.type
_entity.pdbx_description
1 polymer ?
#
loop_
_entity_poly.entity_id
_entity_poly.type
_entity_poly.pdbx_seq_one_letter_code
_entity_poly.pdbx_strand_id
1 'polypeptide(L)'
;MCCLSLGLLFLGPRVGIVLYWLFPVGRSQFNYAFQSLIWPILGVIFVPWTTVMWTLFSGKNGIAGFDWVWVGLGLVIDIVTYTGGFSKRKTIPGYPNAAP
;
A
#
# COMPACT_ATOMS: atom_id res chain seq x y z
N MET A 1 -13.36 5.54 17.52
CA MET A 1 -13.78 5.72 16.12
C MET A 1 -12.61 5.62 15.12
N CYS A 2 -11.38 5.99 15.49
CA CYS A 2 -10.21 5.98 14.59
C CYS A 2 -9.71 4.59 14.14
N CYS A 3 -10.08 3.50 14.84
CA CYS A 3 -9.58 2.16 14.52
C CYS A 3 -10.25 1.55 13.27
N LEU A 4 -11.47 1.96 12.95
CA LEU A 4 -12.19 1.49 11.76
C LEU A 4 -11.63 2.13 10.48
N SER A 5 -11.34 3.44 10.53
CA SER A 5 -10.73 4.17 9.42
C SER A 5 -9.26 3.80 9.21
N LEU A 6 -8.47 3.65 10.29
CA LEU A 6 -7.11 3.12 10.20
C LEU A 6 -7.10 1.66 9.75
N GLY A 7 -8.07 0.84 10.17
CA GLY A 7 -8.24 -0.54 9.72
C GLY A 7 -8.52 -0.62 8.22
N LEU A 8 -9.41 0.22 7.69
CA LEU A 8 -9.62 0.31 6.23
C LEU A 8 -8.38 0.82 5.50
N LEU A 9 -7.59 1.72 6.08
CA LEU A 9 -6.40 2.26 5.41
C LEU A 9 -5.21 1.29 5.42
N PHE A 10 -5.13 0.38 6.40
CA PHE A 10 -4.06 -0.62 6.55
C PHE A 10 -4.41 -1.98 5.93
N LEU A 11 -5.66 -2.41 6.10
CA LEU A 11 -6.18 -3.67 5.55
C LEU A 11 -6.73 -3.48 4.14
N GLY A 12 -7.31 -2.31 3.85
CA GLY A 12 -7.92 -2.01 2.55
C GLY A 12 -6.97 -2.00 1.36
N PRO A 13 -5.69 -1.60 1.44
CA PRO A 13 -4.77 -1.68 0.30
C PRO A 13 -4.39 -3.13 -0.01
N ARG A 14 -4.15 -3.94 1.03
CA ARG A 14 -3.79 -5.35 0.91
C ARG A 14 -4.97 -6.16 0.37
N VAL A 15 -6.15 -5.97 0.95
CA VAL A 15 -7.39 -6.59 0.49
C VAL A 15 -7.80 -6.03 -0.88
N GLY A 16 -7.61 -4.74 -1.10
CA GLY A 16 -7.88 -4.05 -2.35
C GLY A 16 -7.06 -4.59 -3.51
N ILE A 17 -5.77 -4.88 -3.31
CA ILE A 17 -4.93 -5.55 -4.31
C ILE A 17 -5.46 -6.94 -4.64
N VAL A 18 -5.79 -7.75 -3.62
CA VAL A 18 -6.29 -9.12 -3.84
C VAL A 18 -7.62 -9.09 -4.58
N LEU A 19 -8.54 -8.19 -4.20
CA LEU A 19 -9.81 -7.99 -4.88
C LEU A 19 -9.59 -7.48 -6.31
N TYR A 20 -8.70 -6.50 -6.52
CA TYR A 20 -8.38 -5.96 -7.84
C TYR A 20 -7.79 -7.02 -8.78
N TRP A 21 -6.93 -7.90 -8.26
CA TRP A 21 -6.40 -9.03 -9.01
C TRP A 21 -7.46 -10.11 -9.33
N LEU A 22 -8.49 -10.25 -8.49
CA LEU A 22 -9.60 -11.16 -8.73
C LEU A 22 -10.47 -10.67 -9.92
N PHE A 23 -10.59 -9.36 -10.11
CA PHE A 23 -11.29 -8.79 -11.27
C PHE A 23 -10.51 -9.00 -12.58
N PRO A 24 -11.18 -9.35 -13.70
CA PRO A 24 -10.51 -9.61 -14.98
C PRO A 24 -9.79 -8.39 -15.54
N VAL A 25 -10.31 -7.18 -15.27
CA VAL A 25 -9.68 -5.91 -15.67
C VAL A 25 -8.39 -5.66 -14.89
N GLY A 26 -8.38 -5.90 -13.58
CA GLY A 26 -7.17 -5.72 -12.79
C GLY A 26 -6.14 -6.81 -13.05
N ARG A 27 -6.57 -8.04 -13.35
CA ARG A 27 -5.66 -9.12 -13.73
C ARG A 27 -4.90 -8.85 -15.03
N SER A 28 -5.55 -8.25 -16.03
CA SER A 28 -4.85 -7.89 -17.28
C SER A 28 -3.85 -6.77 -17.04
N GLN A 29 -4.21 -5.74 -16.27
CA GLN A 29 -3.31 -4.66 -15.83
C GLN A 29 -2.09 -5.22 -15.08
N PHE A 30 -2.29 -6.17 -14.16
CA PHE A 30 -1.19 -6.83 -13.45
C PHE A 30 -0.21 -7.53 -14.38
N ASN A 31 -0.68 -8.19 -15.45
CA ASN A 31 0.18 -8.84 -16.43
C ASN A 31 0.93 -7.83 -17.31
N TYR A 32 0.36 -6.64 -17.55
CA TYR A 32 1.05 -5.57 -18.27
C TYR A 32 2.08 -4.84 -17.39
N ALA A 33 1.75 -4.62 -16.12
CA ALA A 33 2.58 -3.86 -15.18
C ALA A 33 3.72 -4.70 -14.57
N PHE A 34 3.54 -6.01 -14.42
CA PHE A 34 4.53 -6.89 -13.82
C PHE A 34 4.79 -8.12 -14.70
N GLN A 35 6.02 -8.26 -15.18
CA GLN A 35 6.44 -9.46 -15.92
C GLN A 35 6.64 -10.70 -15.03
N SER A 36 6.73 -10.52 -13.71
CA SER A 36 6.91 -11.61 -12.75
C SER A 36 6.07 -11.39 -11.50
N LEU A 37 5.61 -12.49 -10.88
CA LEU A 37 4.84 -12.44 -9.64
C LEU A 37 5.66 -12.02 -8.41
N ILE A 38 7.00 -12.03 -8.46
CA ILE A 38 7.87 -11.65 -7.33
C ILE A 38 7.71 -10.18 -6.96
N TRP A 39 7.71 -9.28 -7.95
CA TRP A 39 7.61 -7.84 -7.75
C TRP A 39 6.32 -7.39 -7.05
N PRO A 40 5.12 -7.83 -7.47
CA PRO A 40 3.89 -7.44 -6.80
C PRO A 40 3.77 -8.04 -5.39
N ILE A 41 4.32 -9.24 -5.15
CA ILE A 41 4.34 -9.83 -3.81
C ILE A 41 5.20 -8.99 -2.85
N LEU A 42 6.40 -8.60 -3.28
CA LEU A 42 7.25 -7.69 -2.52
C LEU A 42 6.56 -6.35 -2.28
N GLY A 43 5.93 -5.80 -3.32
CA GLY A 43 5.18 -4.55 -3.25
C GLY A 43 4.06 -4.58 -2.21
N VAL A 44 3.23 -5.63 -2.19
CA VAL A 44 2.13 -5.78 -1.21
C VAL A 44 2.65 -5.84 0.24
N ILE A 45 3.85 -6.41 0.45
CA ILE A 45 4.43 -6.57 1.78
C ILE A 45 5.06 -5.26 2.28
N PHE A 46 5.85 -4.60 1.43
CA PHE A 46 6.70 -3.45 1.81
C PHE A 46 6.10 -2.08 1.49
N VAL A 47 5.33 -1.96 0.42
CA VAL A 47 4.79 -0.67 -0.08
C VAL A 47 3.44 -0.90 -0.78
N PRO A 48 2.41 -1.25 0.00
CA PRO A 48 1.12 -1.67 -0.56
C PRO A 48 0.40 -0.55 -1.31
N TRP A 49 0.47 0.71 -0.85
CA TRP A 49 -0.17 1.83 -1.56
C TRP A 49 0.54 2.16 -2.86
N THR A 50 1.88 2.15 -2.84
CA THR A 50 2.67 2.36 -4.05
C THR A 50 2.35 1.30 -5.09
N THR A 51 2.14 0.05 -4.67
CA THR A 51 1.80 -1.07 -5.58
C THR A 51 0.41 -0.90 -6.20
N VAL A 52 -0.58 -0.40 -5.46
CA VAL A 52 -1.90 -0.06 -6.01
C VAL A 52 -1.78 1.04 -7.06
N MET A 53 -1.11 2.15 -6.72
CA MET A 53 -0.93 3.27 -7.65
C MET A 53 -0.14 2.85 -8.88
N TRP A 54 0.92 2.06 -8.70
CA TRP A 54 1.67 1.49 -9.81
C TRP A 54 0.78 0.66 -10.73
N THR A 55 -0.02 -0.25 -10.19
CA THR A 55 -0.87 -1.12 -11.03
C THR A 55 -1.99 -0.36 -11.73
N LEU A 56 -2.56 0.67 -11.09
CA LEU A 56 -3.66 1.45 -11.67
C LEU A 56 -3.19 2.40 -12.78
N PHE A 57 -2.01 3.00 -12.62
CA PHE A 57 -1.48 4.01 -13.54
C PHE A 57 -0.44 3.45 -14.51
N SER A 58 0.17 2.30 -14.23
CA SER A 58 0.98 1.54 -15.20
C SER A 58 0.07 0.82 -16.18
N GLY A 59 -0.55 1.58 -17.09
CA GLY A 59 -1.32 1.03 -18.19
C GLY A 59 -0.45 0.31 -19.22
N LYS A 60 -1.03 -0.01 -20.38
CA LYS A 60 -0.37 -0.74 -21.48
C LYS A 60 0.89 -0.05 -22.04
N ASN A 61 1.02 1.26 -21.83
CA ASN A 61 2.15 2.08 -22.28
C ASN A 61 3.18 2.39 -21.18
N GLY A 62 3.02 1.81 -19.97
CA GLY A 62 3.84 2.16 -18.80
C GLY A 62 3.44 3.49 -18.17
N ILE A 63 4.21 3.92 -17.17
CA ILE A 63 3.97 5.15 -16.38
C ILE A 63 4.58 6.34 -17.13
N ALA A 64 3.76 7.35 -17.46
CA ALA A 64 4.22 8.50 -18.23
C ALA A 64 3.88 9.83 -17.55
N GLY A 65 4.81 10.79 -17.62
CA GLY A 65 4.60 12.17 -17.21
C GLY A 65 4.06 12.33 -15.78
N PHE A 66 2.77 12.64 -15.66
CA PHE A 66 2.10 12.98 -14.40
C PHE A 66 1.77 11.76 -13.52
N ASP A 67 1.80 10.55 -14.07
CA ASP A 67 1.50 9.32 -13.32
C ASP A 67 2.46 9.10 -12.14
N TRP A 68 3.70 9.59 -12.25
CA TRP A 68 4.71 9.55 -11.19
C TRP A 68 4.29 10.30 -9.92
N VAL A 69 3.43 11.32 -10.04
CA VAL A 69 2.91 12.05 -8.88
C VAL A 69 2.05 11.12 -8.02
N TRP A 70 1.23 10.27 -8.65
CA TRP A 70 0.38 9.30 -7.95
C TRP A 70 1.21 8.19 -7.30
N VAL A 71 2.24 7.71 -7.98
CA VAL A 71 3.19 6.74 -7.40
C VAL A 71 3.92 7.33 -6.19
N GLY A 72 4.40 8.57 -6.31
CA GLY A 72 5.05 9.29 -5.21
C GLY A 72 4.11 9.52 -4.02
N LEU A 73 2.84 9.85 -4.28
CA LEU A 73 1.82 9.98 -3.26
C LEU A 73 1.57 8.64 -2.54
N GLY A 74 1.50 7.54 -3.29
CA GLY A 74 1.42 6.19 -2.73
C GLY A 74 2.57 5.87 -1.77
N LEU A 75 3.80 6.26 -2.15
CA LEU A 75 4.99 6.07 -1.31
C LEU A 75 4.93 6.90 -0.02
N VAL A 76 4.48 8.15 -0.11
CA VAL A 76 4.28 9.00 1.09
C VAL A 76 3.25 8.38 2.02
N ILE A 77 2.14 7.87 1.47
CA ILE A 77 1.11 7.19 2.28
C ILE A 77 1.69 5.96 2.95
N ASP A 78 2.51 5.16 2.26
CA ASP A 78 3.17 3.99 2.86
C ASP A 78 4.04 4.42 4.07
N ILE A 79 4.86 5.47 3.94
CA ILE A 79 5.70 5.99 5.05
C ILE A 79 4.85 6.49 6.23
N VAL A 80 3.80 7.26 5.96
CA VAL A 80 2.86 7.75 7.00
C VAL A 80 2.17 6.58 7.71
N THR A 81 1.85 5.53 6.96
CA THR A 81 1.22 4.32 7.49
C THR A 81 2.16 3.55 8.42
N TYR A 82 3.44 3.42 8.07
CA TYR A 82 4.46 2.82 8.96
C TYR A 82 4.74 3.66 10.21
N THR A 83 4.82 4.98 10.08
CA THR A 83 5.12 5.90 11.20
C THR A 83 3.93 6.11 12.15
N GLY A 84 2.70 6.05 11.64
CA GLY A 84 1.47 6.20 12.43
C GLY A 84 1.28 5.13 13.52
N GLY A 85 1.83 3.92 13.32
CA GLY A 85 1.80 2.84 14.30
C GLY A 85 2.69 3.09 15.53
N PHE A 86 3.81 3.81 15.36
CA PHE A 86 4.75 4.10 16.45
C PHE A 86 4.20 5.09 17.47
N SER A 87 3.48 6.13 17.03
CA SER A 87 2.89 7.12 17.93
C SER A 87 1.78 6.56 18.82
N LYS A 88 1.08 5.51 18.37
CA LYS A 88 -0.01 4.86 19.11
C LYS A 88 0.46 3.96 20.26
N ARG A 89 1.70 3.46 20.21
CA ARG A 89 2.28 2.64 21.29
C ARG A 89 2.59 3.44 22.54
N LYS A 90 2.92 4.73 22.38
CA LYS A 90 3.24 5.64 23.50
C LYS A 90 2.01 6.08 24.30
N THR A 91 0.81 5.84 23.79
CA THR A 91 -0.45 6.23 24.44
C THR A 91 -1.07 5.11 25.28
N ILE A 92 -0.41 3.94 25.37
CA ILE A 92 -0.90 2.81 26.17
C ILE A 92 -0.66 3.16 27.66
N PRO A 93 -1.72 3.29 28.48
CA PRO A 93 -1.57 3.56 29.92
C PRO A 93 -0.82 2.41 30.58
N GLY A 94 0.30 2.69 31.26
CA GLY A 94 1.14 1.67 31.91
C GLY A 94 2.32 1.14 31.09
N TYR A 95 2.66 1.76 29.96
CA TYR A 95 3.89 1.41 29.23
C TYR A 95 5.13 1.70 30.09
N PRO A 96 5.98 0.72 30.42
CA PRO A 96 7.17 0.95 31.22
C PRO A 96 8.11 1.90 30.48
N ASN A 97 8.52 2.98 31.15
CA ASN A 97 9.44 3.98 30.59
C ASN A 97 10.92 3.52 30.60
N ALA A 98 11.18 2.32 31.13
CA ALA A 98 12.50 1.70 31.21
C ALA A 98 12.38 0.22 30.80
N ALA A 99 13.25 -0.22 29.88
CA ALA A 99 13.50 -1.64 29.69
C ALA A 99 14.22 -2.20 30.94
N PRO A 100 14.01 -3.48 31.31
CA PRO A 100 14.76 -4.12 32.39
C PRO A 100 16.26 -4.20 32.09
#